data_AF-A0A316KJD3-F1
#
_entry.id   AF-A0A316KJD3-F1
#
_cell.length_a   1.000
_cell.length_b   1.000
_cell.length_c   1.000
_cell.angle_alpha   90.00
_cell.angle_beta   90.00
_cell.angle_gamma   90.00
#
_symmetry.space_group_name_H-M   'P 1'
#
loop_
_entity.id
_entity.type
_entity.pdbx_description
1 polymer ?
#
loop_
_entity_poly.entity_id
_entity_poly.type
_entity_poly.pdbx_seq_one_letter_code
_entity_poly.pdbx_strand_id
1 'polypeptide(L)'
;MPIRDALRGVVTFADATEDMLEPASRLLPEPLRSRFHTAMQAFEEAGKRLIHAPIDMDRINAAAQFACGASSDKSATSAAASVIVFAWEHLTQSRVDHRHLISETIVADRLSRLRSTESDDGFSFAAALFLDLRKSSAIGVMPGVTRGITKDEEIEVDLALAAIAVWLASKRADTLEEEEKLLDLSMALVRALQPEAANVLQSHAAFTHFLDETSSHL
;
A
#
# COMPACT_ATOMS: atom_id res chain seq x y z
N MET A 1 5.66 6.38 -10.49
CA MET A 1 5.56 7.75 -11.03
C MET A 1 6.10 8.74 -10.00
N PRO A 2 7.27 9.39 -10.23
CA PRO A 2 7.97 10.16 -9.20
C PRO A 2 7.19 11.38 -8.67
N ILE A 3 6.48 12.07 -9.57
CA ILE A 3 5.71 13.27 -9.22
C ILE A 3 4.53 12.91 -8.31
N ARG A 4 3.85 11.78 -8.58
CA ARG A 4 2.74 11.32 -7.75
C ARG A 4 3.20 10.91 -6.34
N ASP A 5 4.36 10.27 -6.23
CA ASP A 5 4.94 9.94 -4.93
C ASP A 5 5.33 11.19 -4.13
N ALA A 6 5.88 12.21 -4.80
CA ALA A 6 6.18 13.49 -4.15
C ALA A 6 4.90 14.19 -3.66
N LEU A 7 3.85 14.21 -4.48
CA LEU A 7 2.55 14.79 -4.10
C LEU A 7 1.89 14.02 -2.96
N ARG A 8 1.96 12.68 -2.98
CA ARG A 8 1.46 11.82 -1.90
C ARG A 8 2.21 12.09 -0.59
N GLY A 9 3.55 12.15 -0.65
CA GLY A 9 4.35 12.49 0.53
C GLY A 9 4.02 13.87 1.12
N VAL A 10 3.70 14.86 0.29
CA VAL A 10 3.29 16.20 0.74
C VAL A 10 1.89 16.19 1.36
N VAL A 11 0.93 15.45 0.79
CA VAL A 11 -0.44 15.38 1.34
C VAL A 11 -0.50 14.55 2.61
N THR A 12 0.15 13.38 2.67
CA THR A 12 0.20 12.64 3.93
C THR A 12 0.95 13.44 5.02
N PHE A 13 1.96 14.24 4.63
CA PHE A 13 2.56 15.19 5.55
C PHE A 13 1.54 16.24 5.98
N ALA A 14 0.78 16.87 5.06
CA ALA A 14 -0.28 17.82 5.36
C ALA A 14 -1.30 17.29 6.38
N ASP A 15 -1.88 16.11 6.10
CA ASP A 15 -2.88 15.45 6.93
C ASP A 15 -2.32 15.09 8.32
N ALA A 16 -1.06 14.65 8.39
CA ALA A 16 -0.39 14.34 9.66
C ALA A 16 0.09 15.59 10.42
N THR A 17 0.09 16.77 9.78
CA THR A 17 0.72 17.98 10.33
C THR A 17 -0.19 19.18 10.50
N GLU A 18 -1.50 19.10 10.29
CA GLU A 18 -2.39 20.21 10.68
C GLU A 18 -2.17 20.61 12.17
N ASP A 19 -1.91 19.62 13.04
CA ASP A 19 -1.54 19.82 14.46
C ASP A 19 -0.02 20.04 14.72
N MET A 20 0.88 19.63 13.81
CA MET A 20 2.35 19.69 14.03
C MET A 20 3.07 20.83 13.27
N LEU A 21 2.49 21.37 12.19
CA LEU A 21 3.04 22.48 11.41
C LEU A 21 2.54 23.84 11.87
N GLU A 22 1.49 23.92 12.69
CA GLU A 22 1.02 25.18 13.28
C GLU A 22 2.14 25.97 14.00
N PRO A 23 3.04 25.32 14.78
CA PRO A 23 4.17 26.00 15.42
C PRO A 23 5.24 26.47 14.41
N ALA A 24 5.48 25.71 13.34
CA ALA A 24 6.50 26.00 12.34
C ALA A 24 6.06 27.06 11.33
N SER A 25 4.77 27.08 10.96
CA SER A 25 4.19 28.10 10.09
C SER A 25 4.17 29.48 10.76
N ARG A 26 4.04 29.54 12.09
CA ARG A 26 4.23 30.76 12.89
C ARG A 26 5.65 31.33 12.82
N LEU A 27 6.66 30.52 12.50
CA LEU A 27 8.05 30.97 12.33
C LEU A 27 8.32 31.57 10.94
N LEU A 28 7.44 31.33 9.95
CA LEU A 28 7.57 31.94 8.63
C LEU A 28 7.08 33.40 8.67
N PRO A 29 7.87 34.39 8.20
CA PRO A 29 7.40 35.77 8.05
C PRO A 29 6.36 35.88 6.93
N GLU A 30 5.41 36.82 7.06
CA GLU A 30 4.59 37.21 5.89
C GLU A 30 5.47 37.89 4.84
N PRO A 31 5.26 37.67 3.53
CA PRO A 31 4.10 37.05 2.86
C PRO A 31 4.22 35.52 2.63
N LEU A 32 5.26 34.87 3.17
CA LEU A 32 5.54 33.46 2.88
C LEU A 32 4.58 32.52 3.60
N ARG A 33 4.14 32.91 4.81
CA ARG A 33 3.16 32.15 5.59
C ARG A 33 1.81 32.05 4.88
N SER A 34 1.26 33.17 4.40
CA SER A 34 0.01 33.16 3.62
C SER A 34 0.13 32.34 2.35
N ARG A 35 1.23 32.48 1.61
CA ARG A 35 1.48 31.69 0.39
C ARG A 35 1.64 30.20 0.66
N PHE A 36 2.27 29.82 1.77
CA PHE A 36 2.38 28.44 2.21
C PHE A 36 0.98 27.88 2.52
N HIS A 37 0.15 28.62 3.24
CA HIS A 37 -1.21 28.19 3.58
C HIS A 37 -2.11 28.06 2.35
N THR A 38 -2.06 29.01 1.42
CA THR A 38 -2.79 28.94 0.15
C THR A 38 -2.30 27.79 -0.72
N ALA A 39 -0.99 27.51 -0.74
CA ALA A 39 -0.46 26.34 -1.45
C ALA A 39 -0.98 25.04 -0.81
N MET A 40 -0.95 24.91 0.51
CA MET A 40 -1.46 23.73 1.23
C MET A 40 -2.95 23.51 0.97
N GLN A 41 -3.79 24.54 1.05
CA GLN A 41 -5.22 24.44 0.71
C GLN A 41 -5.44 24.06 -0.76
N ALA A 42 -4.70 24.68 -1.68
CA ALA A 42 -4.79 24.30 -3.09
C ALA A 42 -4.32 22.86 -3.34
N PHE A 43 -3.36 22.36 -2.55
CA PHE A 43 -2.90 20.97 -2.59
C PHE A 43 -3.87 19.99 -1.93
N GLU A 44 -4.61 20.37 -0.88
CA GLU A 44 -5.69 19.55 -0.33
C GLU A 44 -6.86 19.44 -1.30
N GLU A 45 -7.28 20.57 -1.88
CA GLU A 45 -8.37 20.64 -2.85
C GLU A 45 -8.03 19.94 -4.16
N ALA A 46 -6.79 20.06 -4.64
CA ALA A 46 -6.32 19.39 -5.85
C ALA A 46 -5.85 17.95 -5.59
N GLY A 47 -5.28 17.67 -4.42
CA GLY A 47 -4.62 16.42 -4.06
C GLY A 47 -5.57 15.24 -4.03
N LYS A 48 -6.77 15.39 -3.48
CA LYS A 48 -7.77 14.31 -3.46
C LYS A 48 -8.13 13.79 -4.87
N ARG A 49 -8.01 14.63 -5.92
CA ARG A 49 -8.30 14.27 -7.32
C ARG A 49 -7.09 13.94 -8.18
N LEU A 50 -5.90 14.48 -7.87
CA LEU A 50 -4.68 14.27 -8.65
C LEU A 50 -3.82 13.08 -8.17
N ILE A 51 -4.02 12.61 -6.93
CA ILE A 51 -3.12 11.63 -6.28
C ILE A 51 -3.49 10.18 -6.62
N HIS A 52 -4.77 9.86 -6.78
CA HIS A 52 -5.19 8.52 -7.19
C HIS A 52 -5.57 8.57 -8.66
N ALA A 53 -4.82 7.87 -9.52
CA ALA A 53 -5.44 7.42 -10.76
C ALA A 53 -6.66 6.59 -10.35
N PRO A 54 -7.88 6.86 -10.85
CA PRO A 54 -9.09 6.21 -10.35
C PRO A 54 -8.87 4.70 -10.35
N ILE A 55 -9.02 4.10 -9.18
CA ILE A 55 -9.03 2.65 -9.04
C ILE A 55 -10.45 2.22 -9.39
N ASP A 56 -10.55 1.37 -10.38
CA ASP A 56 -11.78 0.75 -10.84
C ASP A 56 -11.62 -0.77 -10.79
N MET A 57 -12.72 -1.48 -11.05
CA MET A 57 -12.73 -2.93 -11.04
C MET A 57 -11.78 -3.53 -12.08
N ASP A 58 -11.61 -2.90 -13.24
CA ASP A 58 -10.72 -3.40 -14.29
C ASP A 58 -9.26 -3.40 -13.81
N ARG A 59 -8.84 -2.35 -13.09
CA ARG A 59 -7.50 -2.28 -12.51
C ARG A 59 -7.30 -3.25 -11.35
N ILE A 60 -8.31 -3.45 -10.51
CA ILE A 60 -8.27 -4.46 -9.44
C ILE A 60 -8.16 -5.87 -10.04
N ASN A 61 -8.94 -6.16 -11.08
CA ASN A 61 -8.88 -7.44 -11.80
C ASN A 61 -7.51 -7.67 -12.44
N ALA A 62 -6.95 -6.66 -13.12
CA ALA A 62 -5.62 -6.75 -13.70
C ALA A 62 -4.53 -6.94 -12.63
N ALA A 63 -4.67 -6.27 -11.48
CA ALA A 63 -3.76 -6.43 -10.35
C ALA A 63 -3.82 -7.83 -9.73
N ALA A 64 -5.01 -8.38 -9.55
CA ALA A 64 -5.22 -9.74 -9.04
C ALA A 64 -4.65 -10.79 -10.01
N GLN A 65 -4.91 -10.65 -11.31
CA GLN A 65 -4.32 -11.51 -12.34
C GLN A 65 -2.79 -11.44 -12.36
N PHE A 66 -2.22 -10.25 -12.18
CA PHE A 66 -0.78 -10.09 -12.04
C PHE A 66 -0.26 -10.77 -10.77
N ALA A 67 -0.89 -10.51 -9.61
CA ALA A 67 -0.48 -11.06 -8.32
C ALA A 67 -0.51 -12.59 -8.30
N CYS A 68 -1.43 -13.22 -9.03
CA CYS A 68 -1.52 -14.67 -9.18
C CYS A 68 -0.71 -15.22 -10.37
N GLY A 69 0.14 -14.40 -11.00
CA GLY A 69 1.03 -14.84 -12.09
C GLY A 69 0.35 -15.10 -13.45
N ALA A 70 -0.95 -14.81 -13.57
CA ALA A 70 -1.75 -15.04 -14.78
C ALA A 70 -1.54 -13.96 -15.88
N SER A 71 -1.04 -12.78 -15.51
CA SER A 71 -0.61 -11.73 -16.44
C SER A 71 0.75 -11.18 -16.04
N SER A 72 1.58 -10.81 -17.02
CA SER A 72 2.89 -10.17 -16.83
C SER A 72 3.10 -8.98 -17.76
N ASP A 73 2.04 -8.48 -18.37
CA ASP A 73 2.14 -7.33 -19.27
C ASP A 73 2.38 -6.03 -18.48
N LYS A 74 2.94 -5.04 -19.17
CA LYS A 74 3.30 -3.75 -18.56
C LYS A 74 2.08 -3.03 -17.98
N SER A 75 0.90 -3.24 -18.56
CA SER A 75 -0.36 -2.68 -18.08
C SER A 75 -0.74 -3.27 -16.73
N ALA A 76 -0.72 -4.60 -16.58
CA ALA A 76 -1.02 -5.27 -15.32
C ALA A 76 0.01 -4.96 -14.23
N THR A 77 1.30 -4.83 -14.57
CA THR A 77 2.32 -4.35 -13.62
C THR A 77 1.99 -2.95 -13.08
N SER A 78 1.58 -2.03 -13.96
CA SER A 78 1.20 -0.67 -13.54
C SER A 78 -0.12 -0.65 -12.76
N ALA A 79 -1.07 -1.53 -13.09
CA ALA A 79 -2.31 -1.68 -12.35
C ALA A 79 -2.04 -2.23 -10.95
N ALA A 80 -1.24 -3.29 -10.83
CA ALA A 80 -0.82 -3.89 -9.57
C ALA A 80 -0.13 -2.87 -8.66
N ALA A 81 0.80 -2.07 -9.19
CA ALA A 81 1.47 -1.05 -8.40
C ALA A 81 0.51 0.00 -7.82
N SER A 82 -0.42 0.52 -8.63
CA SER A 82 -1.42 1.47 -8.13
C SER A 82 -2.42 0.84 -7.17
N VAL A 83 -2.83 -0.41 -7.39
CA VAL A 83 -3.79 -1.13 -6.54
C VAL A 83 -3.18 -1.48 -5.18
N ILE A 84 -1.93 -1.93 -5.13
CA ILE A 84 -1.22 -2.19 -3.86
C ILE A 84 -1.09 -0.90 -3.04
N VAL A 85 -0.78 0.21 -3.70
CA VAL A 85 -0.68 1.52 -3.05
C VAL A 85 -2.05 1.99 -2.54
N PHE A 86 -3.10 1.86 -3.34
CA PHE A 86 -4.46 2.14 -2.92
C PHE A 86 -4.87 1.31 -1.69
N ALA A 87 -4.60 -0.01 -1.72
CA ALA A 87 -4.95 -0.89 -0.62
C ALA A 87 -4.16 -0.55 0.65
N TRP A 88 -2.88 -0.20 0.51
CA TRP A 88 -2.07 0.30 1.62
C TRP A 88 -2.67 1.57 2.22
N GLU A 89 -2.97 2.56 1.38
CA GLU A 89 -3.56 3.83 1.80
C GLU A 89 -4.89 3.59 2.53
N HIS A 90 -5.78 2.78 1.96
CA HIS A 90 -7.05 2.39 2.57
C HIS A 90 -6.88 1.78 3.96
N LEU A 91 -5.99 0.79 4.11
CA LEU A 91 -5.72 0.14 5.39
C LEU A 91 -5.06 1.08 6.42
N THR A 92 -4.31 2.09 5.97
CA THR A 92 -3.66 3.07 6.84
C THR A 92 -4.57 4.23 7.26
N GLN A 93 -5.53 4.63 6.42
CA GLN A 93 -6.51 5.69 6.76
C GLN A 93 -7.35 5.32 7.99
N SER A 94 -7.59 4.03 8.19
CA SER A 94 -8.31 3.50 9.36
C SER A 94 -7.49 3.56 10.67
N ARG A 95 -6.23 3.99 10.64
CA ARG A 95 -5.34 4.06 11.82
C ARG A 95 -5.17 5.50 12.33
N VAL A 96 -5.13 5.65 13.65
CA VAL A 96 -4.94 6.96 14.32
C VAL A 96 -3.53 7.54 14.07
N ASP A 97 -2.53 6.68 13.82
CA ASP A 97 -1.13 7.06 13.64
C ASP A 97 -0.65 6.84 12.18
N HIS A 98 -0.65 7.90 11.38
CA HIS A 98 -0.21 7.89 9.97
C HIS A 98 1.32 7.98 9.84
N ARG A 99 2.05 6.91 10.19
CA ARG A 99 3.53 6.96 10.33
C ARG A 99 4.32 6.49 9.11
N HIS A 100 3.68 5.81 8.17
CA HIS A 100 4.34 5.15 7.04
C HIS A 100 3.81 5.65 5.70
N LEU A 101 4.71 5.80 4.75
CA LEU A 101 4.43 6.14 3.35
C LEU A 101 4.77 4.97 2.45
N ILE A 102 3.99 4.81 1.37
CA ILE A 102 4.29 3.85 0.30
C ILE A 102 4.63 4.60 -1.00
N SER A 103 5.74 4.23 -1.65
CA SER A 103 6.17 4.77 -2.95
C SER A 103 5.69 3.87 -4.09
N GLU A 104 4.77 4.38 -4.90
CA GLU A 104 4.28 3.68 -6.09
C GLU A 104 5.38 3.49 -7.13
N THR A 105 6.36 4.40 -7.21
CA THR A 105 7.51 4.25 -8.11
C THR A 105 8.40 3.09 -7.73
N ILE A 106 8.68 2.93 -6.43
CA ILE A 106 9.49 1.79 -5.97
C ILE A 106 8.69 0.49 -6.13
N VAL A 107 7.40 0.48 -5.79
CA VAL A 107 6.52 -0.68 -6.05
C VAL A 107 6.57 -1.06 -7.52
N ALA A 108 6.30 -0.12 -8.44
CA ALA A 108 6.31 -0.39 -9.88
C ALA A 108 7.68 -0.88 -10.40
N ASP A 109 8.78 -0.30 -9.91
CA ASP A 109 10.14 -0.76 -10.25
C ASP A 109 10.38 -2.19 -9.80
N ARG A 110 10.00 -2.54 -8.56
CA ARG A 110 10.10 -3.91 -8.03
C ARG A 110 9.26 -4.89 -8.82
N LEU A 111 7.99 -4.58 -9.06
CA LEU A 111 7.10 -5.43 -9.84
C LEU A 111 7.59 -5.65 -11.28
N SER A 112 8.21 -4.64 -11.90
CA SER A 112 8.74 -4.77 -13.27
C SER A 112 9.94 -5.70 -13.40
N ARG A 113 10.62 -5.99 -12.29
CA ARG A 113 11.80 -6.86 -12.24
C ARG A 113 11.43 -8.30 -11.88
N LEU A 114 10.26 -8.51 -11.28
CA LEU A 114 9.72 -9.83 -11.02
C LEU A 114 9.31 -10.48 -12.33
N ARG A 115 9.73 -11.73 -12.54
CA ARG A 115 9.31 -12.54 -13.68
C ARG A 115 8.58 -13.75 -13.13
N SER A 116 7.35 -13.94 -13.56
CA SER A 116 6.67 -15.22 -13.38
C SER A 116 7.40 -16.26 -14.22
N THR A 117 7.80 -17.38 -13.61
CA THR A 117 8.22 -18.55 -14.38
C THR A 117 7.00 -19.41 -14.66
N GLU A 118 6.89 -20.01 -15.85
CA GLU A 118 5.72 -20.84 -16.23
C GLU A 118 5.45 -22.03 -15.29
N SER A 119 6.38 -22.34 -14.37
CA SER A 119 6.29 -23.39 -13.37
C SER A 119 5.84 -22.93 -11.97
N ASP A 120 5.69 -21.63 -11.74
CA ASP A 120 5.26 -21.12 -10.43
C ASP A 120 3.73 -21.23 -10.29
N ASP A 121 3.28 -21.89 -9.22
CA ASP A 121 1.89 -21.78 -8.76
C ASP A 121 1.56 -20.31 -8.45
N GLY A 122 0.32 -19.88 -8.69
CA GLY A 122 -0.08 -18.47 -8.55
C GLY A 122 0.20 -17.90 -7.16
N PHE A 123 0.02 -18.72 -6.12
CA PHE A 123 0.35 -18.38 -4.74
C PHE A 123 1.87 -18.33 -4.47
N SER A 124 2.67 -19.13 -5.18
CA SER A 124 4.14 -19.07 -5.12
C SER A 124 4.65 -17.73 -5.65
N PHE A 125 4.09 -17.28 -6.79
CA PHE A 125 4.42 -15.99 -7.38
C PHE A 125 3.96 -14.82 -6.48
N ALA A 126 2.72 -14.86 -5.98
CA ALA A 126 2.21 -13.88 -5.03
C ALA A 126 3.11 -13.77 -3.80
N ALA A 127 3.51 -14.90 -3.22
CA ALA A 127 4.39 -14.92 -2.07
C ALA A 127 5.75 -14.26 -2.36
N ALA A 128 6.37 -14.60 -3.50
CA ALA A 128 7.63 -13.99 -3.92
C ALA A 128 7.50 -12.47 -4.11
N LEU A 129 6.40 -12.00 -4.69
CA LEU A 129 6.12 -10.59 -4.93
C LEU A 129 6.08 -9.79 -3.62
N PHE A 130 5.27 -10.21 -2.65
CA PHE A 130 5.10 -9.47 -1.40
C PHE A 130 6.33 -9.59 -0.49
N LEU A 131 7.08 -10.71 -0.56
CA LEU A 131 8.37 -10.83 0.10
C LEU A 131 9.43 -9.88 -0.48
N ASP A 132 9.46 -9.68 -1.79
CA ASP A 132 10.36 -8.69 -2.42
C ASP A 132 9.96 -7.26 -2.03
N LEU A 133 8.65 -6.95 -2.02
CA LEU A 133 8.14 -5.66 -1.55
C LEU A 133 8.50 -5.40 -0.08
N ARG A 134 8.35 -6.40 0.80
CA ARG A 134 8.71 -6.30 2.22
C ARG A 134 10.19 -6.01 2.46
N LYS A 135 11.07 -6.56 1.61
CA LYS A 135 12.53 -6.33 1.64
C LYS A 135 12.95 -5.04 0.94
N SER A 136 12.03 -4.39 0.24
CA SER A 136 12.29 -3.15 -0.49
C SER A 136 12.17 -1.92 0.42
N SER A 137 12.60 -0.77 -0.10
CA SER A 137 12.37 0.54 0.52
C SER A 137 11.05 1.18 0.06
N ALA A 138 10.10 0.40 -0.46
CA ALA A 138 8.82 0.91 -0.95
C ALA A 138 7.97 1.49 0.19
N ILE A 139 8.06 0.89 1.37
CA ILE A 139 7.38 1.35 2.58
C ILE A 139 8.44 1.98 3.49
N GLY A 140 8.26 3.25 3.82
CA GLY A 140 9.21 4.03 4.61
C GLY A 140 8.53 4.91 5.64
N VAL A 141 9.31 5.42 6.58
CA VAL A 141 8.82 6.36 7.59
C VAL A 141 8.59 7.73 6.95
N MET A 142 7.56 8.45 7.41
CA MET A 142 7.32 9.82 6.99
C MET A 142 8.54 10.74 7.27
N PRO A 143 8.93 11.62 6.35
CA PRO A 143 9.98 12.60 6.57
C PRO A 143 9.71 13.45 7.83
N GLY A 144 10.74 13.64 8.66
CA GLY A 144 10.63 14.41 9.91
C GLY A 144 10.37 13.57 11.16
N VAL A 145 10.02 12.28 11.01
CA VAL A 145 10.00 11.33 12.12
C VAL A 145 11.44 10.88 12.41
N THR A 146 11.96 11.22 13.58
CA THR A 146 13.37 10.98 13.96
C THR A 146 13.63 9.57 14.50
N ARG A 147 12.58 8.74 14.63
CA ARG A 147 12.66 7.37 15.13
C ARG A 147 12.58 6.39 13.96
N GLY A 148 13.46 5.38 13.95
CA GLY A 148 13.37 4.26 13.01
C GLY A 148 12.14 3.38 13.30
N ILE A 149 11.80 2.50 12.35
CA ILE A 149 10.68 1.56 12.47
C ILE A 149 10.93 0.64 13.68
N THR A 150 9.96 0.60 14.59
CA THR A 150 9.95 -0.30 15.74
C THR A 150 9.50 -1.70 15.34
N LYS A 151 9.81 -2.72 16.15
CA LYS A 151 9.38 -4.11 15.86
C LYS A 151 7.86 -4.24 15.74
N ASP A 152 7.11 -3.50 16.55
CA ASP A 152 5.64 -3.53 16.50
C ASP A 152 5.13 -2.91 15.18
N GLU A 153 5.79 -1.86 14.69
CA GLU A 153 5.49 -1.26 13.39
C GLU A 153 5.86 -2.20 12.23
N GLU A 154 6.95 -2.95 12.33
CA GLU A 154 7.30 -3.99 11.36
C GLU A 154 6.22 -5.07 11.27
N ILE A 155 5.69 -5.54 12.41
CA ILE A 155 4.59 -6.51 12.45
C ILE A 155 3.34 -5.93 11.78
N GLU A 156 2.99 -4.66 12.05
CA GLU A 156 1.82 -4.03 11.43
C GLU A 156 1.98 -3.81 9.91
N VAL A 157 3.20 -3.62 9.42
CA VAL A 157 3.52 -3.60 7.98
C VAL A 157 3.35 -4.99 7.39
N ASP A 158 3.85 -6.01 8.08
CA ASP A 158 3.76 -7.42 7.66
C ASP A 158 2.30 -7.88 7.56
N LEU A 159 1.47 -7.57 8.56
CA LEU A 159 0.05 -7.88 8.54
C LEU A 159 -0.69 -7.15 7.41
N ALA A 160 -0.34 -5.90 7.13
CA ALA A 160 -0.94 -5.15 6.02
C ALA A 160 -0.56 -5.75 4.65
N LEU A 161 0.71 -6.10 4.44
CA LEU A 161 1.14 -6.74 3.21
C LEU A 161 0.49 -8.12 3.03
N ALA A 162 0.39 -8.92 4.10
CA ALA A 162 -0.31 -10.20 4.07
C ALA A 162 -1.80 -10.03 3.75
N ALA A 163 -2.47 -9.02 4.34
CA ALA A 163 -3.87 -8.73 4.05
C ALA A 163 -4.10 -8.33 2.59
N ILE A 164 -3.24 -7.49 2.02
CA ILE A 164 -3.32 -7.09 0.60
C ILE A 164 -3.10 -8.32 -0.31
N ALA A 165 -2.17 -9.20 0.06
CA ALA A 165 -1.89 -10.42 -0.70
C ALA A 165 -3.06 -11.40 -0.68
N VAL A 166 -3.63 -11.64 0.51
CA VAL A 166 -4.85 -12.45 0.67
C VAL A 166 -5.99 -11.85 -0.12
N TRP A 167 -6.21 -10.54 0.03
CA TRP A 167 -7.23 -9.81 -0.71
C TRP A 167 -7.08 -10.00 -2.21
N LEU A 168 -5.90 -9.80 -2.80
CA LEU A 168 -5.71 -9.97 -4.26
C LEU A 168 -5.84 -11.43 -4.73
N ALA A 169 -5.65 -12.40 -3.83
CA ALA A 169 -5.78 -13.82 -4.14
C ALA A 169 -7.21 -14.36 -3.97
N SER A 170 -8.06 -13.67 -3.21
CA SER A 170 -9.47 -14.05 -2.98
C SER A 170 -10.36 -13.83 -4.19
N LYS A 171 -11.56 -14.43 -4.16
CA LYS A 171 -12.56 -14.23 -5.20
C LYS A 171 -12.95 -12.75 -5.30
N ARG A 172 -13.03 -12.23 -6.52
CA ARG A 172 -13.39 -10.83 -6.80
C ARG A 172 -14.87 -10.57 -6.50
N ALA A 173 -15.15 -9.37 -5.99
CA ALA A 173 -16.49 -8.84 -5.85
C ALA A 173 -16.97 -8.16 -7.14
N ASP A 174 -18.24 -7.77 -7.18
CA ASP A 174 -18.85 -7.15 -8.37
C ASP A 174 -18.64 -5.62 -8.39
N THR A 175 -18.38 -5.01 -7.23
CA THR A 175 -18.29 -3.56 -7.07
C THR A 175 -17.08 -3.11 -6.26
N LEU A 176 -16.63 -1.86 -6.48
CA LEU A 176 -15.50 -1.27 -5.75
C LEU A 176 -15.78 -1.17 -4.24
N GLU A 177 -17.01 -0.84 -3.86
CA GLU A 177 -17.40 -0.75 -2.44
C GLU A 177 -17.31 -2.12 -1.74
N GLU A 178 -17.65 -3.20 -2.44
CA GLU A 178 -17.50 -4.56 -1.92
C GLU A 178 -16.03 -5.00 -1.88
N GLU A 179 -15.20 -4.57 -2.84
CA GLU A 179 -13.76 -4.82 -2.81
C GLU A 179 -13.08 -4.13 -1.61
N GLU A 180 -13.46 -2.89 -1.29
CA GLU A 180 -12.99 -2.19 -0.08
C GLU A 180 -13.37 -2.96 1.19
N LYS A 181 -14.62 -3.42 1.29
CA LYS A 181 -15.07 -4.28 2.42
C LYS A 181 -14.32 -5.61 2.47
N LEU A 182 -14.02 -6.20 1.32
CA LEU A 182 -13.25 -7.44 1.23
C LEU A 182 -11.80 -7.23 1.69
N LEU A 183 -11.20 -6.09 1.37
CA LEU A 183 -9.88 -5.70 1.87
C LEU A 183 -9.88 -5.54 3.40
N ASP A 184 -10.89 -4.88 3.96
CA ASP A 184 -11.06 -4.77 5.42
C ASP A 184 -11.24 -6.14 6.08
N LEU A 185 -12.06 -7.02 5.49
CA LEU A 185 -12.25 -8.40 5.96
C LEU A 185 -10.95 -9.20 5.89
N SER A 186 -10.15 -9.03 4.83
CA SER A 186 -8.84 -9.67 4.67
C SER A 186 -7.89 -9.25 5.79
N MET A 187 -7.86 -7.96 6.12
CA MET A 187 -7.08 -7.45 7.27
C MET A 187 -7.58 -8.00 8.59
N ALA A 188 -8.90 -8.04 8.81
CA ALA A 188 -9.48 -8.58 10.03
C ALA A 188 -9.16 -10.08 10.21
N LEU A 189 -9.23 -10.87 9.13
CA LEU A 189 -8.89 -12.28 9.11
C LEU A 189 -7.41 -12.50 9.41
N VAL A 190 -6.51 -11.79 8.72
CA VAL A 190 -5.06 -11.88 8.95
C VAL A 190 -4.69 -11.50 10.39
N ARG A 191 -5.37 -10.50 10.98
CA ARG A 191 -5.19 -10.13 12.39
C ARG A 191 -5.73 -11.18 13.35
N ALA A 192 -6.86 -11.81 13.05
CA ALA A 192 -7.37 -12.92 13.85
C ALA A 192 -6.40 -14.12 13.83
N LEU A 193 -5.70 -14.32 12.71
CA LEU A 193 -4.65 -15.33 12.52
C LEU A 193 -3.24 -14.84 12.89
N GLN A 194 -3.10 -13.71 13.59
CA GLN A 194 -1.79 -13.10 13.93
C GLN A 194 -0.75 -14.08 14.51
N PRO A 195 -1.08 -15.04 15.39
CA PRO A 195 -0.10 -15.99 15.91
C PRO A 195 0.59 -16.81 14.81
N GLU A 196 -0.13 -17.08 13.72
CA GLU A 196 0.36 -17.80 12.56
C GLU A 196 0.95 -16.83 11.53
N ALA A 197 0.31 -15.68 11.30
CA ALA A 197 0.71 -14.67 10.33
C ALA A 197 1.97 -13.85 10.72
N ALA A 198 2.34 -13.76 12.00
CA ALA A 198 3.47 -12.92 12.45
C ALA A 198 4.82 -13.29 11.82
N ASN A 199 4.97 -14.52 11.31
CA ASN A 199 6.21 -15.00 10.70
C ASN A 199 6.04 -15.48 9.24
N VAL A 200 4.85 -15.39 8.63
CA VAL A 200 4.65 -15.94 7.28
C VAL A 200 5.54 -15.23 6.27
N LEU A 201 5.71 -13.92 6.38
CA LEU A 201 6.59 -13.12 5.52
C LEU A 201 8.10 -13.32 5.77
N GLN A 202 8.49 -14.30 6.59
CA GLN A 202 9.89 -14.72 6.74
C GLN A 202 10.24 -15.94 5.87
N SER A 203 9.24 -16.67 5.37
CA SER A 203 9.43 -17.91 4.61
C SER A 203 8.51 -17.95 3.41
N HIS A 204 9.10 -18.09 2.22
CA HIS A 204 8.36 -18.21 0.96
C HIS A 204 7.33 -19.35 1.00
N ALA A 205 7.75 -20.55 1.41
CA ALA A 205 6.85 -21.71 1.50
C ALA A 205 5.72 -21.51 2.53
N ALA A 206 6.02 -20.91 3.69
CA ALA A 206 5.01 -20.66 4.71
C ALA A 206 3.97 -19.64 4.22
N PHE A 207 4.43 -18.59 3.52
CA PHE A 207 3.54 -17.58 2.99
C PHE A 207 2.69 -18.08 1.82
N THR A 208 3.26 -18.87 0.92
CA THR A 208 2.49 -19.54 -0.15
C THR A 208 1.35 -20.38 0.44
N HIS A 209 1.64 -21.21 1.45
CA HIS A 209 0.60 -22.02 2.10
C HIS A 209 -0.46 -21.17 2.80
N PHE A 210 -0.03 -20.11 3.50
CA PHE A 210 -0.93 -19.17 4.16
C PHE A 210 -1.88 -18.49 3.17
N LEU A 211 -1.39 -18.08 1.99
CA LEU A 211 -2.23 -17.46 0.95
C LEU A 211 -3.27 -18.44 0.39
N ASP A 212 -2.88 -19.67 0.10
CA ASP A 212 -3.78 -20.72 -0.39
C ASP A 212 -4.91 -20.99 0.62
N GLU A 213 -4.57 -21.24 1.88
CA GLU A 213 -5.54 -21.53 2.94
C GLU A 213 -6.44 -20.33 3.24
N THR A 214 -5.85 -19.15 3.47
CA THR A 214 -6.60 -17.97 3.95
C THR A 214 -7.50 -17.39 2.88
N SER A 215 -7.04 -17.36 1.61
CA SER A 215 -7.83 -16.81 0.50
C SER A 215 -9.09 -17.64 0.20
N SER A 216 -9.08 -18.93 0.50
CA SER A 216 -10.22 -19.84 0.29
C SER A 216 -11.43 -19.55 1.19
N HIS A 217 -11.21 -18.80 2.28
CA HIS A 217 -12.22 -18.40 3.24
C HIS A 217 -12.93 -17.08 2.88
N LEU A 218 -12.54 -16.44 1.77
CA LEU A 218 -13.01 -15.13 1.32
C LEU A 218 -13.49 -15.18 -0.15
#